data_AF-B2WGV3-F1
#
_entry.id   AF-B2WGV3-F1
#
_cell.length_a   1.000
_cell.length_b   1.000
_cell.length_c   1.000
_cell.angle_alpha   90.00
_cell.angle_beta   90.00
_cell.angle_gamma   90.00
#
_symmetry.space_group_name_H-M   'P 1'
#
loop_
_entity.id
_entity.type
_entity.pdbx_description
1 polymer ?
#
loop_
_entity_poly.entity_id
_entity_poly.type
_entity_poly.pdbx_seq_one_letter_code
_entity_poly.pdbx_strand_id
1 'polypeptide(L)'
;MHLPPETETETSPSPSLPTVPLSNFRIPDYPNAPLLLNQRPLSIYSVENDLPPSVSTNSIDPAIGLATVLYNWHPTALAAFLDLDAWFSFTWTFGRRGVREKEGKDGEKGVTFEIGRIANQITFGILDAKEENWEKCASYNITVSSSTDTNSEDGTEEDGNDDTANSTSINTPSDLGKWLPNPKESMRGETETTAPSEVEALAREIATAMLAEKIWIAQKRSSRTFCVEYAPMDIWGDGIPMDVRWLYEGIDFSKCSFCSKSESEVGKPGLSRCGRCGTATYCGDECQKADWKVHRVVCKMNMEDRGQAIKLVEKGGLIRWDEERMFAQGVGEMSRNPGFEVPQEKRRLRG
;
A
#
# COMPACT_ATOMS: atom_id res chain seq x y z
N MET A 1 -53.12 -37.18 13.70
CA MET A 1 -51.67 -36.92 13.51
C MET A 1 -51.55 -35.88 12.41
N HIS A 2 -51.27 -34.64 12.78
CA HIS A 2 -50.88 -33.57 11.85
C HIS A 2 -49.57 -33.02 12.40
N LEU A 3 -48.49 -33.22 11.66
CA LEU A 3 -47.19 -32.62 11.93
C LEU A 3 -47.27 -31.11 11.64
N PRO A 4 -46.66 -30.24 12.46
CA PRO A 4 -46.57 -28.83 12.16
C PRO A 4 -45.50 -28.58 11.07
N PRO A 5 -45.58 -27.46 10.34
CA PRO A 5 -44.60 -27.12 9.31
C PRO A 5 -43.25 -26.75 9.93
N GLU A 6 -42.19 -27.23 9.30
CA GLU A 6 -40.80 -26.91 9.66
C GLU A 6 -40.57 -25.41 9.48
N THR A 7 -40.07 -24.79 10.55
CA THR A 7 -39.69 -23.38 10.55
C THR A 7 -38.33 -23.26 9.85
N GLU A 8 -38.32 -22.50 8.76
CA GLU A 8 -37.09 -22.07 8.10
C GLU A 8 -36.22 -21.32 9.12
N THR A 9 -35.06 -21.88 9.40
CA THR A 9 -34.03 -21.23 10.21
C THR A 9 -33.49 -20.02 9.45
N GLU A 10 -33.88 -18.83 9.89
CA GLU A 10 -33.22 -17.56 9.53
C GLU A 10 -31.73 -17.66 9.87
N THR A 11 -30.87 -17.72 8.85
CA THR A 11 -29.42 -17.60 8.98
C THR A 11 -29.13 -16.17 9.44
N SER A 12 -28.81 -16.00 10.72
CA SER A 12 -28.32 -14.74 11.25
C SER A 12 -27.05 -14.30 10.50
N PRO A 13 -26.94 -13.03 10.06
CA PRO A 13 -25.74 -12.57 9.37
C PRO A 13 -24.56 -12.63 10.35
N SER A 14 -23.49 -13.29 9.93
CA SER A 14 -22.26 -13.38 10.71
C SER A 14 -21.77 -11.96 11.05
N PRO A 15 -21.39 -11.67 12.31
CA PRO A 15 -21.00 -10.31 12.70
C PRO A 15 -19.75 -9.88 11.94
N SER A 16 -19.83 -8.76 11.23
CA SER A 16 -18.68 -8.10 10.60
C SER A 16 -17.65 -7.67 11.65
N LEU A 17 -16.37 -7.77 11.33
CA LEU A 17 -15.31 -7.27 12.22
C LEU A 17 -15.51 -5.78 12.53
N PRO A 18 -15.29 -5.34 13.78
CA PRO A 18 -15.43 -3.95 14.17
C PRO A 18 -14.41 -3.08 13.43
N THR A 19 -14.85 -1.95 12.89
CA THR A 19 -13.99 -0.99 12.20
C THR A 19 -13.74 0.25 13.05
N VAL A 20 -12.58 0.88 12.85
CA VAL A 20 -12.17 2.14 13.44
C VAL A 20 -12.09 3.18 12.32
N PRO A 21 -12.86 4.29 12.38
CA PRO A 21 -12.78 5.35 11.38
C PRO A 21 -11.47 6.13 11.52
N LEU A 22 -10.85 6.45 10.39
CA LEU A 22 -9.64 7.27 10.31
C LEU A 22 -9.97 8.70 9.82
N SER A 23 -10.95 9.34 10.46
CA SER A 23 -11.49 10.65 10.04
C SER A 23 -10.45 11.78 10.01
N ASN A 24 -9.37 11.67 10.79
CA ASN A 24 -8.29 12.64 10.86
C ASN A 24 -7.05 12.27 10.02
N PHE A 25 -7.07 11.12 9.34
CA PHE A 25 -5.93 10.70 8.51
C PHE A 25 -5.89 11.52 7.21
N ARG A 26 -4.70 11.96 6.81
CA ARG A 26 -4.49 12.82 5.64
C ARG A 26 -3.31 12.31 4.82
N ILE A 27 -3.38 12.52 3.50
CA ILE A 27 -2.21 12.39 2.64
C ILE A 27 -1.31 13.62 2.90
N PRO A 28 0.01 13.45 3.09
CA PRO A 28 0.92 14.57 3.30
C PRO A 28 0.85 15.62 2.18
N ASP A 29 0.97 16.89 2.58
CA ASP A 29 0.91 18.09 1.73
C ASP A 29 -0.45 18.39 1.04
N TYR A 30 -1.52 17.67 1.38
CA TYR A 30 -2.90 18.05 0.99
C TYR A 30 -3.65 18.81 2.09
N PRO A 31 -4.71 19.57 1.71
CA PRO A 31 -5.57 20.24 2.68
C PRO A 31 -6.41 19.23 3.49
N ASN A 32 -7.10 19.73 4.51
CA ASN A 32 -7.72 18.92 5.57
C ASN A 32 -9.03 18.19 5.18
N ALA A 33 -9.16 17.64 3.97
CA ALA A 33 -10.31 16.79 3.62
C ALA A 33 -10.18 15.36 4.16
N PRO A 34 -11.27 14.76 4.66
CA PRO A 34 -11.33 13.33 4.90
C PRO A 34 -11.15 12.52 3.61
N LEU A 35 -10.70 11.27 3.78
CA LEU A 35 -10.46 10.36 2.67
C LEU A 35 -11.57 9.31 2.57
N LEU A 36 -11.83 8.90 1.34
CA LEU A 36 -12.65 7.78 0.96
C LEU A 36 -11.76 6.61 0.55
N LEU A 37 -12.20 5.40 0.87
CA LEU A 37 -11.63 4.14 0.45
C LEU A 37 -12.75 3.32 -0.19
N ASN A 38 -12.63 3.07 -1.50
CA ASN A 38 -13.67 2.40 -2.28
C ASN A 38 -15.07 3.03 -2.05
N GLN A 39 -15.14 4.36 -2.20
CA GLN A 39 -16.34 5.19 -2.02
C GLN A 39 -16.95 5.24 -0.61
N ARG A 40 -16.25 4.75 0.41
CA ARG A 40 -16.70 4.81 1.81
C ARG A 40 -15.72 5.60 2.66
N PRO A 41 -16.14 6.24 3.77
CA PRO A 41 -15.22 6.90 4.69
C PRO A 41 -14.09 5.97 5.13
N LEU A 42 -12.85 6.46 5.07
CA LEU A 42 -11.65 5.69 5.39
C LEU A 42 -11.76 5.09 6.79
N SER A 43 -11.63 3.77 6.85
CA SER A 43 -11.64 2.99 8.08
C SER A 43 -10.72 1.77 7.96
N ILE A 44 -10.33 1.24 9.11
CA ILE A 44 -9.54 0.02 9.25
C ILE A 44 -10.24 -0.92 10.23
N TYR A 45 -9.91 -2.21 10.21
CA TYR A 45 -10.39 -3.13 11.24
C TYR A 45 -9.68 -2.85 12.58
N SER A 46 -10.42 -3.00 13.67
CA SER A 46 -9.83 -2.99 15.02
C SER A 46 -8.98 -4.25 15.20
N VAL A 47 -7.71 -4.06 15.54
CA VAL A 47 -6.70 -5.12 15.67
C VAL A 47 -6.47 -5.56 17.13
N GLU A 48 -7.23 -4.99 18.07
CA GLU A 48 -7.09 -5.25 19.51
C GLU A 48 -7.51 -6.67 19.91
N ASN A 49 -8.44 -7.28 19.16
CA ASN A 49 -8.85 -8.67 19.35
C ASN A 49 -8.28 -9.53 18.22
N ASP A 50 -7.77 -10.72 18.56
CA ASP A 50 -7.45 -11.73 17.53
C ASP A 50 -8.71 -12.01 16.69
N LEU A 51 -8.54 -12.28 15.39
CA LEU A 51 -9.68 -12.68 14.57
C LEU A 51 -10.29 -13.95 15.19
N PRO A 52 -11.60 -13.98 15.47
CA PRO A 52 -12.24 -15.22 15.88
C PRO A 52 -11.94 -16.32 14.85
N PRO A 53 -11.71 -17.57 15.28
CA PRO A 53 -11.45 -18.69 14.36
C PRO A 53 -12.61 -18.95 13.38
N SER A 54 -13.78 -18.33 13.59
CA SER A 54 -15.00 -18.45 12.79
C SER A 54 -15.32 -17.21 11.94
N VAL A 55 -14.39 -16.25 11.75
CA VAL A 55 -14.65 -15.12 10.84
C VAL A 55 -14.86 -15.67 9.43
N SER A 56 -16.09 -15.54 8.93
CA SER A 56 -16.41 -15.88 7.56
C SER A 56 -15.62 -14.96 6.63
N THR A 57 -14.89 -15.53 5.67
CA THR A 57 -14.18 -14.79 4.61
C THR A 57 -15.10 -13.79 3.89
N ASN A 58 -16.40 -14.11 3.81
CA ASN A 58 -17.41 -13.25 3.20
C ASN A 58 -17.65 -11.92 3.94
N SER A 59 -17.23 -11.81 5.20
CA SER A 59 -17.39 -10.60 6.02
C SER A 59 -16.24 -9.60 5.90
N ILE A 60 -15.13 -10.00 5.29
CA ILE A 60 -13.95 -9.15 5.10
C ILE A 60 -14.12 -8.31 3.83
N ASP A 61 -13.99 -7.00 3.95
CA ASP A 61 -13.87 -6.08 2.83
C ASP A 61 -12.38 -5.97 2.46
N PRO A 62 -11.98 -6.36 1.23
CA PRO A 62 -10.57 -6.34 0.84
C PRO A 62 -9.91 -4.97 0.98
N ALA A 63 -10.63 -3.88 0.66
CA ALA A 63 -10.08 -2.54 0.73
C ALA A 63 -9.74 -2.17 2.19
N ILE A 64 -10.67 -2.40 3.12
CA ILE A 64 -10.45 -2.18 4.56
C ILE A 64 -9.33 -3.09 5.08
N GLY A 65 -9.26 -4.34 4.61
CA GLY A 65 -8.20 -5.29 4.95
C GLY A 65 -6.80 -4.77 4.58
N LEU A 66 -6.61 -4.34 3.34
CA LEU A 66 -5.34 -3.75 2.87
C LEU A 66 -5.00 -2.47 3.63
N ALA A 67 -5.97 -1.58 3.84
CA ALA A 67 -5.76 -0.37 4.62
C ALA A 67 -5.32 -0.67 6.05
N THR A 68 -5.90 -1.71 6.66
CA THR A 68 -5.53 -2.19 8.00
C THR A 68 -4.07 -2.66 8.03
N VAL A 69 -3.64 -3.46 7.05
CA VAL A 69 -2.26 -3.96 6.96
C VAL A 69 -1.26 -2.80 6.85
N LEU A 70 -1.47 -1.92 5.87
CA LEU A 70 -0.54 -0.83 5.58
C LEU A 70 -0.47 0.18 6.72
N TYR A 71 -1.61 0.58 7.29
CA TYR A 71 -1.65 1.52 8.40
C TYR A 71 -0.90 1.00 9.64
N ASN A 72 -1.14 -0.26 10.01
CA ASN A 72 -0.49 -0.85 11.18
C ASN A 72 1.00 -1.13 10.95
N TRP A 73 1.42 -1.36 9.70
CA TRP A 73 2.84 -1.41 9.37
C TRP A 73 3.45 0.00 9.53
N HIS A 74 2.96 0.99 8.80
CA HIS A 74 3.31 2.40 8.95
C HIS A 74 2.25 3.32 8.31
N PRO A 75 1.77 4.39 9.00
CA PRO A 75 0.77 5.31 8.45
C PRO A 75 1.11 5.89 7.07
N THR A 76 2.38 6.23 6.84
CA THR A 76 2.85 6.73 5.53
C THR A 76 2.69 5.71 4.39
N ALA A 77 2.68 4.42 4.68
CA ALA A 77 2.40 3.39 3.68
C ALA A 77 0.95 3.44 3.22
N LEU A 78 0.02 3.63 4.15
CA LEU A 78 -1.39 3.87 3.79
C LEU A 78 -1.53 5.19 3.01
N ALA A 79 -0.78 6.23 3.38
CA ALA A 79 -0.81 7.50 2.63
C ALA A 79 -0.36 7.29 1.18
N ALA A 80 0.77 6.60 0.97
CA ALA A 80 1.28 6.24 -0.36
C ALA A 80 0.26 5.41 -1.16
N PHE A 81 -0.44 4.49 -0.51
CA PHE A 81 -1.48 3.68 -1.13
C PHE A 81 -2.69 4.49 -1.62
N LEU A 82 -3.10 5.51 -0.85
CA LEU A 82 -4.26 6.35 -1.15
C LEU A 82 -3.94 7.54 -2.07
N ASP A 83 -2.66 7.82 -2.31
CA ASP A 83 -2.19 8.99 -3.05
C ASP A 83 -2.10 8.71 -4.55
N LEU A 84 -3.25 8.75 -5.23
CA LEU A 84 -3.30 8.49 -6.68
C LEU A 84 -2.72 9.62 -7.54
N ASP A 85 -2.48 10.79 -6.94
CA ASP A 85 -1.73 11.87 -7.60
C ASP A 85 -0.21 11.60 -7.60
N ALA A 86 0.28 10.65 -6.78
CA ALA A 86 1.70 10.29 -6.77
C ALA A 86 2.11 9.52 -8.02
N TRP A 87 3.14 10.03 -8.70
CA TRP A 87 3.68 9.46 -9.96
C TRP A 87 4.51 8.19 -9.77
N PHE A 88 4.89 7.84 -8.54
CA PHE A 88 5.69 6.65 -8.26
C PHE A 88 4.79 5.43 -8.01
N SER A 89 5.21 4.25 -8.44
CA SER A 89 4.58 2.99 -8.05
C SER A 89 5.31 2.42 -6.84
N PHE A 90 4.66 1.55 -6.08
CA PHE A 90 5.35 0.86 -5.00
C PHE A 90 4.86 -0.57 -4.80
N THR A 91 5.74 -1.34 -4.19
CA THR A 91 5.49 -2.74 -3.82
C THR A 91 5.90 -2.94 -2.37
N TRP A 92 4.96 -3.35 -1.54
CA TRP A 92 5.19 -3.74 -0.16
C TRP A 92 5.12 -5.25 -0.03
N THR A 93 6.15 -5.87 0.52
CA THR A 93 6.20 -7.32 0.74
C THR A 93 6.39 -7.67 2.20
N PHE A 94 5.80 -8.80 2.61
CA PHE A 94 6.07 -9.46 3.88
C PHE A 94 6.32 -10.95 3.63
N GLY A 95 7.49 -11.43 4.01
CA GLY A 95 7.86 -12.84 3.92
C GLY A 95 8.02 -13.47 5.30
N ARG A 96 7.51 -14.69 5.48
CA ARG A 96 7.71 -15.53 6.66
C ARG A 96 8.47 -16.78 6.23
N ARG A 97 9.70 -16.94 6.72
CA ARG A 97 10.51 -18.13 6.36
C ARG A 97 9.98 -19.37 7.06
N GLY A 98 9.80 -20.43 6.27
CA GLY A 98 9.46 -21.76 6.74
C GLY A 98 10.50 -22.38 7.67
N VAL A 99 10.10 -23.43 8.38
CA VAL A 99 11.00 -24.23 9.23
C VAL A 99 11.46 -25.45 8.44
N ARG A 100 12.77 -25.62 8.29
CA ARG A 100 13.35 -26.83 7.67
C ARG A 100 12.87 -28.08 8.41
N GLU A 101 12.52 -29.10 7.62
CA GLU A 101 12.24 -30.44 8.09
C GLU A 101 13.34 -30.91 9.05
N LYS A 102 12.94 -31.35 10.23
CA LYS A 102 13.74 -32.25 11.06
C LYS A 102 13.04 -33.60 10.98
N GLU A 103 13.83 -34.67 10.81
CA GLU A 103 13.34 -36.04 10.63
C GLU A 103 12.07 -36.33 11.44
N GLY A 104 10.96 -36.59 10.73
CA GLY A 104 9.69 -37.04 11.33
C GLY A 104 8.64 -35.98 11.66
N LYS A 105 8.81 -34.70 11.29
CA LYS A 105 7.72 -33.69 11.32
C LYS A 105 7.68 -32.87 10.03
N ASP A 106 6.48 -32.74 9.46
CA ASP A 106 6.22 -31.89 8.30
C ASP A 106 6.73 -30.47 8.56
N GLY A 107 7.60 -29.98 7.68
CA GLY A 107 8.15 -28.63 7.76
C GLY A 107 7.07 -27.59 7.48
N GLU A 108 7.09 -26.46 8.20
CA GLU A 108 6.17 -25.37 7.91
C GLU A 108 6.64 -24.63 6.65
N LYS A 109 5.83 -24.60 5.59
CA LYS A 109 6.12 -23.88 4.34
C LYS A 109 6.21 -22.37 4.63
N GLY A 110 7.19 -21.70 4.02
CA GLY A 110 7.24 -20.23 4.06
C GLY A 110 6.10 -19.62 3.23
N VAL A 111 5.74 -18.39 3.54
CA VAL A 111 4.72 -17.63 2.80
C VAL A 111 5.17 -16.20 2.63
N THR A 112 4.98 -15.65 1.43
CA THR A 112 5.30 -14.26 1.12
C THR A 112 4.08 -13.57 0.54
N PHE A 113 3.69 -12.48 1.17
CA PHE A 113 2.57 -11.63 0.80
C PHE A 113 3.07 -10.37 0.14
N GLU A 114 2.31 -9.85 -0.81
CA GLU A 114 2.64 -8.63 -1.53
C GLU A 114 1.39 -7.74 -1.70
N ILE A 115 1.61 -6.42 -1.62
CA ILE A 115 0.65 -5.36 -1.90
C ILE A 115 1.36 -4.33 -2.78
N GLY A 116 0.91 -4.18 -4.02
CA GLY A 116 1.41 -3.23 -5.00
C GLY A 116 0.36 -2.19 -5.40
N ARG A 117 0.84 -1.01 -5.80
CA ARG A 117 0.04 0.03 -6.45
C ARG A 117 0.81 0.61 -7.62
N ILE A 118 0.22 0.52 -8.81
CA ILE A 118 0.71 1.13 -10.04
C ILE A 118 -0.36 2.09 -10.54
N ALA A 119 -0.10 3.39 -10.45
CA ALA A 119 -1.10 4.42 -10.73
C ALA A 119 -2.45 4.15 -10.01
N ASN A 120 -3.54 3.96 -10.74
CA ASN A 120 -4.86 3.64 -10.19
C ASN A 120 -5.15 2.13 -10.12
N GLN A 121 -4.20 1.26 -10.41
CA GLN A 121 -4.32 -0.19 -10.24
C GLN A 121 -3.70 -0.65 -8.92
N ILE A 122 -4.40 -1.56 -8.25
CA ILE A 122 -3.94 -2.23 -7.03
C ILE A 122 -3.85 -3.72 -7.32
N THR A 123 -2.74 -4.33 -6.93
CA THR A 123 -2.51 -5.78 -7.04
C THR A 123 -2.00 -6.30 -5.71
N PHE A 124 -2.56 -7.40 -5.22
CA PHE A 124 -2.10 -7.99 -3.96
C PHE A 124 -2.34 -9.49 -3.92
N GLY A 125 -1.52 -10.20 -3.16
CA GLY A 125 -1.53 -11.65 -3.24
C GLY A 125 -0.48 -12.35 -2.40
N ILE A 126 -0.27 -13.61 -2.76
CA ILE A 126 0.73 -14.50 -2.18
C ILE A 126 1.65 -14.95 -3.31
N LEU A 127 2.96 -14.83 -3.09
CA LEU A 127 4.00 -15.31 -3.99
C LEU A 127 4.29 -16.79 -3.76
N ASP A 128 4.84 -17.43 -4.79
CA ASP A 128 5.33 -18.79 -4.73
C ASP A 128 6.53 -18.93 -3.75
N ALA A 129 7.02 -20.16 -3.56
CA ALA A 129 8.12 -20.43 -2.65
C ALA A 129 9.47 -19.80 -3.06
N LYS A 130 9.59 -19.38 -4.33
CA LYS A 130 10.78 -18.71 -4.86
C LYS A 130 10.69 -17.19 -4.77
N GLU A 131 9.50 -16.65 -4.47
CA GLU A 131 9.21 -15.22 -4.51
C GLU A 131 9.36 -14.63 -5.93
N GLU A 132 9.20 -15.46 -6.96
CA GLU A 132 9.37 -15.08 -8.38
C GLU A 132 8.03 -14.90 -9.10
N ASN A 133 7.01 -15.67 -8.72
CA ASN A 133 5.69 -15.64 -9.36
C ASN A 133 4.58 -15.58 -8.33
N TRP A 134 3.39 -15.15 -8.76
CA TRP A 134 2.18 -15.19 -7.96
C TRP A 134 1.68 -16.64 -7.80
N GLU A 135 1.57 -17.12 -6.55
CA GLU A 135 0.77 -18.31 -6.24
C GLU A 135 -0.72 -17.97 -6.37
N LYS A 136 -1.11 -16.76 -5.97
CA LYS A 136 -2.42 -16.18 -6.24
C LYS A 136 -2.39 -14.66 -6.06
N CYS A 137 -3.09 -13.92 -6.90
CA CYS A 137 -3.25 -12.48 -6.76
C CYS A 137 -4.64 -12.01 -7.17
N ALA A 138 -5.09 -10.94 -6.54
CA ALA A 138 -6.29 -10.22 -6.91
C ALA A 138 -5.93 -8.78 -7.26
N SER A 139 -6.52 -8.30 -8.35
CA SER A 139 -6.25 -6.97 -8.90
C SER A 139 -7.52 -6.16 -9.03
N TYR A 140 -7.43 -4.87 -8.76
CA TYR A 140 -8.51 -3.90 -8.87
C TYR A 140 -8.05 -2.65 -9.60
N ASN A 141 -8.91 -2.11 -10.46
CA ASN A 141 -8.74 -0.77 -11.03
C ASN A 141 -9.61 0.21 -10.23
N ILE A 142 -9.00 1.28 -9.74
CA ILE A 142 -9.74 2.40 -9.12
C ILE A 142 -10.26 3.28 -10.24
N THR A 143 -11.56 3.57 -10.19
CA THR A 143 -12.19 4.50 -11.11
C THR A 143 -11.66 5.91 -10.88
N VAL A 144 -11.13 6.51 -11.93
CA VAL A 144 -10.66 7.90 -11.99
C VAL A 144 -11.44 8.67 -13.05
N SER A 145 -11.46 10.00 -12.97
CA SER A 145 -12.02 10.84 -14.04
C SER A 145 -11.16 10.69 -15.31
N SER A 146 -11.77 10.41 -16.45
CA SER A 146 -11.05 10.38 -17.73
C SER A 146 -10.44 11.75 -18.04
N SER A 147 -9.13 11.82 -18.28
CA SER A 147 -8.54 13.01 -18.89
C SER A 147 -8.94 13.05 -20.35
N THR A 148 -9.64 14.11 -20.76
CA THR A 148 -9.66 14.53 -22.16
C THR A 148 -8.34 15.25 -22.40
N ASP A 149 -7.29 14.51 -22.72
CA ASP A 149 -6.06 15.12 -23.26
C ASP A 149 -6.29 15.36 -24.76
N THR A 150 -7.02 16.43 -25.08
CA THR A 150 -6.96 17.04 -26.41
C THR A 150 -5.70 17.90 -26.47
N ASN A 151 -4.61 17.33 -26.98
CA ASN A 151 -3.63 18.08 -27.77
C ASN A 151 -3.40 17.29 -29.06
N SER A 152 -4.08 17.76 -30.10
CA SER A 152 -3.81 17.42 -31.48
C SER A 152 -2.76 18.39 -32.00
N GLU A 153 -1.72 17.83 -32.62
CA GLU A 153 -0.67 18.39 -33.50
C GLU A 153 0.51 17.40 -33.32
N ASP A 154 1.01 16.64 -34.29
CA ASP A 154 1.06 16.69 -35.74
C ASP A 154 1.36 15.25 -36.23
N GLY A 155 0.94 14.89 -37.44
CA GLY A 155 0.89 13.50 -37.88
C GLY A 155 2.21 12.95 -38.44
N THR A 156 2.49 11.68 -38.15
CA THR A 156 3.05 10.71 -39.09
C THR A 156 2.73 9.29 -38.58
N GLU A 157 2.01 8.52 -39.40
CA GLU A 157 1.78 7.09 -39.24
C GLU A 157 3.09 6.32 -39.49
N GLU A 158 3.43 5.35 -38.64
CA GLU A 158 3.90 4.00 -39.01
C GLU A 158 4.24 3.14 -37.76
N ASP A 159 3.56 1.98 -37.69
CA ASP A 159 3.95 0.68 -37.12
C ASP A 159 4.31 0.49 -35.63
N GLY A 160 3.28 0.11 -34.85
CA GLY A 160 3.18 -1.24 -34.25
C GLY A 160 4.06 -1.64 -33.05
N ASN A 161 3.58 -1.35 -31.83
CA ASN A 161 3.48 -2.33 -30.72
C ASN A 161 2.61 -1.71 -29.59
N ASP A 162 1.40 -2.23 -29.38
CA ASP A 162 0.41 -1.70 -28.43
C ASP A 162 0.53 -2.40 -27.07
N ASP A 163 1.29 -1.78 -26.16
CA ASP A 163 1.39 -2.17 -24.73
C ASP A 163 1.02 -0.97 -23.84
N THR A 164 -0.15 -0.36 -24.06
CA THR A 164 -0.61 0.79 -23.27
C THR A 164 -2.04 0.66 -22.75
N ALA A 165 -2.12 0.40 -21.45
CA ALA A 165 -3.13 0.87 -20.50
C ALA A 165 -4.61 0.64 -20.83
N ASN A 166 -5.19 -0.39 -20.19
CA ASN A 166 -6.63 -0.59 -20.05
C ASN A 166 -7.24 0.49 -19.11
N SER A 167 -7.32 1.73 -19.59
CA SER A 167 -8.05 2.82 -18.94
C SER A 167 -9.54 2.50 -18.95
N THR A 168 -10.05 2.00 -17.82
CA THR A 168 -11.49 1.81 -17.64
C THR A 168 -12.14 3.17 -17.39
N SER A 169 -12.33 3.94 -18.47
CA SER A 169 -13.02 5.23 -18.48
C SER A 169 -14.51 5.02 -18.21
N ILE A 170 -15.09 5.67 -17.19
CA ILE A 170 -16.53 5.54 -16.88
C ILE A 170 -17.32 6.74 -17.43
N ASN A 171 -18.52 6.44 -17.92
CA ASN A 171 -19.53 7.36 -18.46
C ASN A 171 -20.45 8.02 -17.39
N THR A 172 -20.15 7.89 -16.08
CA THR A 172 -20.98 8.37 -14.96
C THR A 172 -20.15 8.83 -13.75
N PRO A 173 -20.34 10.06 -13.22
CA PRO A 173 -19.63 10.56 -12.03
C PRO A 173 -19.83 9.75 -10.74
N SER A 174 -20.85 8.88 -10.70
CA SER A 174 -21.25 8.09 -9.53
C SER A 174 -20.26 7.01 -9.12
N ASP A 175 -19.40 6.55 -10.04
CA ASP A 175 -18.46 5.46 -9.77
C ASP A 175 -17.05 5.95 -9.43
N LEU A 176 -16.83 7.26 -9.38
CA LEU A 176 -15.52 7.84 -9.05
C LEU A 176 -14.99 7.27 -7.71
N GLY A 177 -13.75 6.78 -7.70
CA GLY A 177 -13.10 6.18 -6.53
C GLY A 177 -13.50 4.74 -6.20
N LYS A 178 -14.39 4.13 -6.99
CA LYS A 178 -14.80 2.73 -6.85
C LYS A 178 -13.72 1.79 -7.35
N TRP A 179 -13.50 0.71 -6.60
CA TRP A 179 -12.60 -0.37 -6.97
C TRP A 179 -13.37 -1.37 -7.83
N LEU A 180 -12.92 -1.57 -9.05
CA LEU A 180 -13.47 -2.51 -10.01
C LEU A 180 -12.55 -3.73 -10.09
N PRO A 181 -13.04 -4.95 -9.81
CA PRO A 181 -12.22 -6.15 -9.96
C PRO A 181 -11.69 -6.28 -11.38
N ASN A 182 -10.43 -6.67 -11.52
CA ASN A 182 -9.74 -6.83 -12.80
C ASN A 182 -9.36 -8.30 -13.01
N PRO A 183 -10.22 -9.12 -13.66
CA PRO A 183 -9.96 -10.55 -13.87
C PRO A 183 -8.71 -10.83 -14.71
N LYS A 184 -8.37 -9.95 -15.67
CA LYS A 184 -7.20 -10.12 -16.55
C LYS A 184 -5.87 -10.08 -15.79
N GLU A 185 -5.82 -9.29 -14.72
CA GLU A 185 -4.63 -9.13 -13.87
C GLU A 185 -4.75 -9.94 -12.58
N SER A 186 -5.72 -10.87 -12.49
CA SER A 186 -5.96 -11.69 -11.30
C SER A 186 -5.82 -13.18 -11.64
N MET A 187 -5.13 -13.93 -10.79
CA MET A 187 -4.85 -15.35 -11.04
C MET A 187 -4.85 -16.19 -9.77
N ARG A 188 -5.14 -17.48 -9.94
CA ARG A 188 -4.96 -18.52 -8.91
C ARG A 188 -4.11 -19.65 -9.50
N GLY A 189 -2.90 -19.81 -9.00
CA GLY A 189 -1.89 -20.67 -9.64
C GLY A 189 -1.66 -20.19 -11.07
N GLU A 190 -1.59 -21.10 -12.02
CA GLU A 190 -1.38 -20.79 -13.45
C GLU A 190 -2.66 -20.33 -14.18
N THR A 191 -3.79 -20.25 -13.50
CA THR A 191 -5.10 -19.98 -14.11
C THR A 191 -5.51 -18.53 -13.90
N GLU A 192 -5.73 -17.80 -15.01
CA GLU A 192 -6.37 -16.48 -15.00
C GLU A 192 -7.81 -16.56 -14.50
N THR A 193 -8.26 -15.52 -13.82
CA THR A 193 -9.63 -15.43 -13.32
C THR A 193 -10.55 -14.97 -14.44
N THR A 194 -11.75 -15.56 -14.56
CA THR A 194 -12.64 -15.25 -15.70
C THR A 194 -13.76 -14.28 -15.34
N ALA A 195 -14.14 -14.20 -14.06
CA ALA A 195 -15.26 -13.38 -13.61
C ALA A 195 -14.89 -12.40 -12.47
N PRO A 196 -15.46 -11.19 -12.43
CA PRO A 196 -15.26 -10.24 -11.32
C PRO A 196 -15.62 -10.79 -9.93
N SER A 197 -16.62 -11.67 -9.84
CA SER A 197 -17.02 -12.32 -8.57
C SER A 197 -15.96 -13.29 -8.04
N GLU A 198 -15.20 -13.93 -8.92
CA GLU A 198 -14.10 -14.82 -8.54
C GLU A 198 -12.93 -13.99 -7.99
N VAL A 199 -12.65 -12.84 -8.60
CA VAL A 199 -11.66 -11.88 -8.10
C VAL A 199 -12.03 -11.39 -6.70
N GLU A 200 -13.31 -11.03 -6.47
CA GLU A 200 -13.81 -10.64 -5.16
C GLU A 200 -13.65 -11.75 -4.11
N ALA A 201 -13.98 -12.99 -4.46
CA ALA A 201 -13.81 -14.13 -3.54
C ALA A 201 -12.33 -14.37 -3.21
N LEU A 202 -11.45 -14.27 -4.22
CA LEU A 202 -10.02 -14.42 -4.07
C LEU A 202 -9.41 -13.30 -3.22
N ALA A 203 -9.81 -12.05 -3.47
CA ALA A 203 -9.41 -10.88 -2.71
C ALA A 203 -9.77 -11.01 -1.22
N ARG A 204 -10.99 -11.49 -0.92
CA ARG A 204 -11.42 -11.74 0.46
C ARG A 204 -10.61 -12.84 1.13
N GLU A 205 -10.30 -13.92 0.41
CA GLU A 205 -9.44 -15.00 0.91
C GLU A 205 -8.05 -14.46 1.28
N ILE A 206 -7.42 -13.70 0.37
CA ILE A 206 -6.09 -13.14 0.58
C ILE A 206 -6.09 -12.13 1.74
N ALA A 207 -7.03 -11.18 1.75
CA ALA A 207 -7.13 -10.19 2.82
C ALA A 207 -7.39 -10.84 4.19
N THR A 208 -8.22 -11.89 4.25
CA THR A 208 -8.44 -12.67 5.48
C THR A 208 -7.14 -13.30 5.98
N ALA A 209 -6.34 -13.89 5.08
CA ALA A 209 -5.05 -14.49 5.44
C ALA A 209 -4.05 -13.44 5.98
N MET A 210 -3.95 -12.27 5.31
CA MET A 210 -3.09 -11.17 5.76
C MET A 210 -3.46 -10.68 7.17
N LEU A 211 -4.76 -10.54 7.46
CA LEU A 211 -5.28 -10.12 8.76
C LEU A 211 -5.05 -11.19 9.83
N ALA A 212 -5.30 -12.47 9.52
CA ALA A 212 -5.12 -13.59 10.44
C ALA A 212 -3.65 -13.75 10.86
N GLU A 213 -2.70 -13.62 9.93
CA GLU A 213 -1.27 -13.68 10.24
C GLU A 213 -0.70 -12.40 10.87
N LYS A 214 -1.50 -11.31 10.90
CA LYS A 214 -1.08 -9.97 11.35
C LYS A 214 0.26 -9.57 10.74
N ILE A 215 0.37 -9.68 9.42
CA ILE A 215 1.63 -9.61 8.66
C ILE A 215 2.42 -8.29 8.86
N TRP A 216 1.76 -7.23 9.33
CA TRP A 216 2.39 -5.97 9.73
C TRP A 216 3.26 -6.07 11.00
N ILE A 217 3.10 -7.10 11.85
CA ILE A 217 3.85 -7.26 13.11
C ILE A 217 5.18 -7.97 12.90
N ALA A 218 6.28 -7.38 13.37
CA ALA A 218 7.64 -7.95 13.30
C ALA A 218 7.85 -9.28 14.07
N GLN A 219 7.36 -10.38 13.50
CA GLN A 219 7.56 -11.75 14.01
C GLN A 219 8.99 -12.27 13.74
N LYS A 220 9.41 -13.28 14.52
CA LYS A 220 10.69 -13.98 14.28
C LYS A 220 10.72 -14.57 12.87
N ARG A 221 11.87 -14.48 12.21
CA ARG A 221 12.10 -15.00 10.84
C ARG A 221 11.23 -14.37 9.75
N SER A 222 10.69 -13.17 9.99
CA SER A 222 10.03 -12.39 8.96
C SER A 222 10.98 -11.42 8.23
N SER A 223 10.71 -11.18 6.95
CA SER A 223 11.23 -10.08 6.14
C SER A 223 10.08 -9.16 5.75
N ARG A 224 10.41 -7.88 5.56
CA ARG A 224 9.54 -6.89 4.93
C ARG A 224 10.41 -6.04 4.03
N THR A 225 9.87 -5.67 2.88
CA THR A 225 10.51 -4.77 1.94
C THR A 225 9.46 -3.79 1.45
N PHE A 226 9.89 -2.58 1.13
CA PHE A 226 9.09 -1.57 0.46
C PHE A 226 9.95 -1.02 -0.67
N CYS A 227 9.59 -1.36 -1.90
CA CYS A 227 10.28 -0.92 -3.10
C CYS A 227 9.45 0.16 -3.77
N VAL A 228 10.14 1.13 -4.36
CA VAL A 228 9.53 2.20 -5.13
C VAL A 228 10.04 2.11 -6.55
N GLU A 229 9.11 2.05 -7.47
CA GLU A 229 9.36 2.06 -8.90
C GLU A 229 8.99 3.44 -9.44
N TYR A 230 9.89 4.02 -10.22
CA TYR A 230 9.76 5.41 -10.61
C TYR A 230 10.46 5.61 -11.97
N ALA A 231 9.77 6.21 -12.94
CA ALA A 231 10.39 6.59 -14.21
C ALA A 231 11.45 7.67 -13.92
N PRO A 232 12.74 7.50 -14.27
CA PRO A 232 13.28 6.87 -15.47
C PRO A 232 14.13 5.59 -15.21
N MET A 233 13.83 4.81 -14.19
CA MET A 233 14.60 3.60 -13.88
C MET A 233 14.44 2.48 -14.92
N ASP A 234 15.43 1.59 -14.95
CA ASP A 234 15.46 0.35 -15.72
C ASP A 234 14.11 -0.36 -15.65
N ILE A 235 13.46 -0.54 -16.81
CA ILE A 235 12.12 -1.12 -16.99
C ILE A 235 12.08 -2.56 -16.45
N TRP A 236 13.26 -3.18 -16.25
CA TRP A 236 13.43 -4.55 -15.75
C TRP A 236 13.92 -4.65 -14.30
N GLY A 237 14.04 -3.54 -13.55
CA GLY A 237 14.51 -3.56 -12.16
C GLY A 237 13.39 -3.69 -11.11
N ASP A 238 13.66 -4.40 -10.00
CA ASP A 238 12.74 -4.66 -8.86
C ASP A 238 12.38 -3.41 -7.99
N GLY A 239 12.50 -2.22 -8.55
CA GLY A 239 12.40 -0.93 -7.86
C GLY A 239 13.58 -0.64 -6.92
N ILE A 240 13.61 0.57 -6.35
CA ILE A 240 14.59 0.93 -5.32
C ILE A 240 13.95 0.70 -3.96
N PRO A 241 14.52 -0.19 -3.12
CA PRO A 241 14.11 -0.30 -1.74
C PRO A 241 14.16 1.08 -1.04
N MET A 242 13.13 1.43 -0.27
CA MET A 242 13.03 2.75 0.37
C MET A 242 12.45 2.68 1.79
N ASP A 243 12.83 3.63 2.63
CA ASP A 243 12.09 3.91 3.86
C ASP A 243 10.81 4.66 3.49
N VAL A 244 9.64 4.12 3.86
CA VAL A 244 8.35 4.68 3.44
C VAL A 244 8.16 6.16 3.83
N ARG A 245 8.82 6.64 4.88
CA ARG A 245 8.78 8.06 5.28
C ARG A 245 9.44 8.97 4.25
N TRP A 246 10.45 8.45 3.55
CA TRP A 246 11.21 9.20 2.57
C TRP A 246 10.42 9.53 1.30
N LEU A 247 9.23 8.94 1.14
CA LEU A 247 8.33 9.34 0.06
C LEU A 247 7.92 10.81 0.17
N TYR A 248 7.64 11.28 1.39
CA TYR A 248 7.05 12.60 1.64
C TYR A 248 7.98 13.57 2.38
N GLU A 249 9.01 13.05 3.06
CA GLU A 249 9.94 13.85 3.85
C GLU A 249 11.38 13.51 3.48
N GLY A 250 12.27 14.50 3.52
CA GLY A 250 13.70 14.27 3.39
C GLY A 250 14.29 13.65 4.67
N ILE A 251 15.55 13.24 4.60
CA ILE A 251 16.28 12.78 5.80
C ILE A 251 16.56 13.98 6.71
N ASP A 252 15.89 14.02 7.86
CA ASP A 252 16.11 15.04 8.89
C ASP A 252 16.87 14.42 10.09
N PHE A 253 18.07 14.93 10.36
CA PHE A 253 18.91 14.49 11.48
C PHE A 253 18.62 15.25 12.78
N SER A 254 17.78 16.28 12.75
CA SER A 254 17.40 17.07 13.93
C SER A 254 16.25 16.45 14.73
N LYS A 255 15.59 15.41 14.18
CA LYS A 255 14.43 14.73 14.75
C LYS A 255 14.61 13.23 14.77
N CYS A 256 14.11 12.59 15.82
CA CYS A 256 14.08 11.15 15.93
C CYS A 256 13.25 10.54 14.79
N SER A 257 13.81 9.63 14.01
CA SER A 257 13.12 8.99 12.88
C SER A 257 11.85 8.25 13.32
N PHE A 258 11.81 7.69 14.54
CA PHE A 258 10.65 6.96 15.04
C PHE A 258 9.53 7.86 15.60
N CYS A 259 9.86 8.75 16.54
CA CYS A 259 8.85 9.55 17.26
C CYS A 259 8.71 10.98 16.75
N SER A 260 9.50 11.37 15.75
CA SER A 260 9.55 12.71 15.14
C SER A 260 9.90 13.86 16.08
N LYS A 261 10.27 13.57 17.34
CA LYS A 261 10.65 14.58 18.34
C LYS A 261 12.10 15.02 18.15
N SER A 262 12.32 16.31 18.31
CA SER A 262 13.63 16.95 18.35
C SER A 262 14.34 16.73 19.70
N GLU A 263 15.63 17.06 19.76
CA GLU A 263 16.43 17.04 21.00
C GLU A 263 15.77 17.86 22.12
N SER A 264 15.21 19.02 21.78
CA SER A 264 14.54 19.92 22.72
C SER A 264 13.28 19.31 23.35
N GLU A 265 12.51 18.55 22.56
CA GLU A 265 11.27 17.91 23.01
C GLU A 265 11.50 16.63 23.80
N VAL A 266 12.63 15.95 23.56
CA VAL A 266 13.04 14.75 24.31
C VAL A 266 13.80 15.12 25.59
N GLY A 267 14.35 16.35 25.68
CA GLY A 267 15.15 16.79 26.81
C GLY A 267 16.48 16.06 26.93
N LYS A 268 17.02 15.54 25.82
CA LYS A 268 18.31 14.83 25.76
C LYS A 268 19.24 15.55 24.79
N PRO A 269 20.51 15.79 25.16
CA PRO A 269 21.47 16.42 24.27
C PRO A 269 21.92 15.42 23.20
N GLY A 270 21.72 15.75 21.92
CA GLY A 270 22.15 14.91 20.80
C GLY A 270 21.23 13.72 20.51
N LEU A 271 20.75 13.61 19.26
CA LEU A 271 20.19 12.36 18.76
C LEU A 271 21.29 11.40 18.27
N SER A 272 21.14 10.12 18.58
CA SER A 272 22.09 9.08 18.17
C SER A 272 21.81 8.64 16.74
N ARG A 273 22.82 8.72 15.86
CA ARG A 273 22.73 8.17 14.50
C ARG A 273 22.79 6.64 14.50
N CYS A 274 22.13 6.02 13.53
CA CYS A 274 22.27 4.59 13.27
C CYS A 274 23.74 4.27 12.95
N GLY A 275 24.41 3.49 13.80
CA GLY A 275 25.84 3.19 13.64
C GLY A 275 26.21 2.39 12.40
N ARG A 276 25.23 1.76 11.72
CA ARG A 276 25.48 0.96 10.50
C ARG A 276 25.38 1.78 9.21
N CYS A 277 24.28 2.51 9.03
CA CYS A 277 24.02 3.22 7.77
C CYS A 277 24.09 4.75 7.88
N GLY A 278 24.00 5.31 9.08
CA GLY A 278 24.03 6.76 9.31
C GLY A 278 22.80 7.54 8.83
N THR A 279 21.80 6.90 8.23
CA THR A 279 20.64 7.57 7.58
C THR A 279 19.41 7.75 8.47
N ALA A 280 19.53 7.46 9.77
CA ALA A 280 18.45 7.65 10.75
C ALA A 280 19.02 8.12 12.09
N THR A 281 18.23 8.87 12.86
CA THR A 281 18.59 9.33 14.20
C THR A 281 17.53 8.94 15.22
N TYR A 282 17.95 8.71 16.46
CA TYR A 282 17.07 8.19 17.50
C TYR A 282 17.29 8.87 18.84
N CYS A 283 16.17 8.95 19.59
CA CYS A 283 16.13 9.39 20.98
C CYS A 283 16.90 8.44 21.95
N GLY A 284 17.15 7.21 21.51
CA GLY A 284 17.72 6.11 22.26
C GLY A 284 17.34 4.75 21.66
N ASP A 285 17.79 3.67 22.31
CA ASP A 285 17.64 2.28 21.83
C ASP A 285 16.18 1.85 21.65
N GLU A 286 15.26 2.40 22.45
CA GLU A 286 13.83 2.09 22.35
C GLU A 286 13.26 2.56 21.01
N CYS A 287 13.51 3.83 20.66
CA CYS A 287 13.15 4.41 19.36
C CYS A 287 13.80 3.60 18.22
N GLN A 288 15.08 3.23 18.34
CA GLN A 288 15.79 2.46 17.31
C GLN A 288 15.20 1.05 17.10
N LYS A 289 14.87 0.34 18.19
CA LYS A 289 14.28 -1.01 18.13
C LYS A 289 12.86 -0.97 17.56
N ALA A 290 12.06 0.04 17.94
CA ALA A 290 10.71 0.21 17.43
C ALA A 290 10.70 0.57 15.94
N ASP A 291 11.68 1.36 15.48
CA ASP A 291 11.81 1.74 14.08
C ASP A 291 12.28 0.62 13.15
N TRP A 292 12.87 -0.43 13.73
CA TRP A 292 13.50 -1.51 12.96
C TRP A 292 12.54 -2.19 11.97
N LYS A 293 11.23 -2.18 12.23
CA LYS A 293 10.23 -2.73 11.30
C LYS A 293 10.16 -1.99 9.95
N VAL A 294 10.59 -0.73 9.90
CA VAL A 294 10.68 0.11 8.68
C VAL A 294 12.14 0.27 8.26
N HIS A 295 12.99 0.74 9.17
CA HIS A 295 14.37 1.12 8.85
C HIS A 295 15.27 -0.05 8.43
N ARG A 296 14.95 -1.30 8.82
CA ARG A 296 15.77 -2.49 8.53
C ARG A 296 16.10 -2.62 7.04
N VAL A 297 15.17 -2.25 6.16
CA VAL A 297 15.36 -2.34 4.71
C VAL A 297 16.52 -1.44 4.31
N VAL A 298 16.46 -0.15 4.67
CA VAL A 298 17.49 0.86 4.33
C VAL A 298 18.81 0.63 5.03
N CYS A 299 18.74 0.15 6.27
CA CYS A 299 19.92 -0.20 7.03
C CYS A 299 20.76 -1.32 6.37
N LYS A 300 20.09 -2.23 5.64
CA LYS A 300 20.71 -3.41 5.02
C LYS A 300 21.08 -3.22 3.55
N MET A 301 20.58 -2.19 2.88
CA MET A 301 20.94 -1.86 1.50
C MET A 301 22.45 -1.76 1.31
N ASN A 302 22.91 -2.05 0.09
CA ASN A 302 24.28 -1.81 -0.32
C ASN A 302 24.55 -0.28 -0.39
N MET A 303 25.79 0.12 -0.67
CA MET A 303 26.14 1.56 -0.71
C MET A 303 25.55 2.28 -1.92
N GLU A 304 25.37 1.59 -3.04
CA GLU A 304 24.85 2.14 -4.28
C GLU A 304 23.36 2.45 -4.16
N ASP A 305 22.52 1.45 -3.83
CA ASP A 305 21.08 1.62 -3.63
C ASP A 305 20.80 2.70 -2.59
N ARG A 306 21.60 2.72 -1.51
CA ARG A 306 21.46 3.74 -0.46
C ARG A 306 21.81 5.12 -0.98
N GLY A 307 22.88 5.26 -1.76
CA GLY A 307 23.28 6.53 -2.37
C GLY A 307 22.20 7.05 -3.32
N GLN A 308 21.64 6.17 -4.16
CA GLN A 308 20.54 6.47 -5.05
C GLN A 308 19.28 6.90 -4.27
N ALA A 309 18.87 6.13 -3.25
CA ALA A 309 17.72 6.45 -2.42
C ALA A 309 17.88 7.80 -1.69
N ILE A 310 19.07 8.10 -1.14
CA ILE A 310 19.35 9.41 -0.52
C ILE A 310 19.24 10.53 -1.55
N LYS A 311 19.78 10.32 -2.76
CA LYS A 311 19.74 11.33 -3.83
C LYS A 311 18.29 11.67 -4.20
N LEU A 312 17.42 10.67 -4.34
CA LEU A 312 16.02 10.87 -4.70
C LEU A 312 15.23 11.72 -3.70
N VAL A 313 15.62 11.68 -2.44
CA VAL A 313 14.83 12.28 -1.34
C VAL A 313 15.48 13.57 -0.82
N GLU A 314 16.59 14.01 -1.43
CA GLU A 314 17.36 15.18 -1.02
C GLU A 314 16.54 16.48 -1.07
N LYS A 315 15.55 16.54 -1.97
CA LYS A 315 14.65 17.69 -2.15
C LYS A 315 13.48 17.71 -1.16
N GLY A 316 13.55 16.95 -0.08
CA GLY A 316 12.48 16.87 0.92
C GLY A 316 11.49 15.73 0.66
N GLY A 317 11.97 14.60 0.14
CA GLY A 317 11.19 13.41 -0.15
C GLY A 317 11.01 13.15 -1.65
N LEU A 318 10.68 11.91 -2.01
CA LEU A 318 10.54 11.48 -3.40
C LEU A 318 9.48 12.28 -4.17
N ILE A 319 8.39 12.69 -3.52
CA ILE A 319 7.35 13.52 -4.17
C ILE A 319 7.90 14.87 -4.68
N ARG A 320 9.05 15.34 -4.18
CA ARG A 320 9.69 16.59 -4.62
C ARG A 320 10.81 16.38 -5.63
N TRP A 321 11.03 15.14 -6.05
CA TRP A 321 12.00 14.84 -7.10
C TRP A 321 11.57 15.45 -8.44
N ASP A 322 10.30 15.24 -8.79
CA ASP A 322 9.61 15.78 -9.96
C ASP A 322 8.45 16.67 -9.49
N GLU A 323 8.76 17.96 -9.27
CA GLU A 323 7.79 18.93 -8.79
C GLU A 323 6.71 19.24 -9.84
N GLU A 324 7.05 19.12 -11.13
CA GLU A 324 6.13 19.42 -12.23
C GLU A 324 4.95 18.44 -12.25
N ARG A 325 5.24 17.15 -12.05
CA ARG A 325 4.20 16.11 -11.95
C ARG A 325 3.40 16.21 -10.66
N MET A 326 4.06 16.46 -9.53
CA MET A 326 3.42 16.35 -8.20
C MET A 326 2.68 17.59 -7.73
N PHE A 327 3.10 18.78 -8.14
CA PHE A 327 2.58 20.03 -7.62
C PHE A 327 1.75 20.78 -8.65
N ALA A 328 0.93 21.69 -8.13
CA ALA A 328 0.12 22.60 -8.93
C ALA A 328 1.04 23.55 -9.73
N GLN A 329 0.83 23.62 -11.04
CA GLN A 329 1.52 24.58 -11.92
C GLN A 329 0.84 25.96 -11.91
N GLY A 330 -0.43 26.00 -11.51
CA GLY A 330 -1.24 27.22 -11.42
C GLY A 330 -2.05 27.30 -10.13
N VAL A 331 -2.48 28.51 -9.79
CA VAL A 331 -3.39 28.73 -8.65
C VAL A 331 -4.73 28.07 -8.94
N GLY A 332 -5.21 27.25 -8.01
CA GLY A 332 -6.51 26.58 -8.12
C GLY A 332 -6.53 25.33 -8.99
N GLU A 333 -5.36 24.77 -9.37
CA GLU A 333 -5.32 23.43 -9.98
C GLU A 333 -5.86 22.40 -8.97
N MET A 334 -6.87 21.62 -9.39
CA MET A 334 -7.52 20.63 -8.54
C MET A 334 -6.83 19.26 -8.64
N SER A 335 -6.76 18.55 -7.51
CA SER A 335 -6.33 17.15 -7.44
C SER A 335 -7.25 16.26 -8.28
N ARG A 336 -6.66 15.25 -8.93
CA ARG A 336 -7.40 14.21 -9.66
C ARG A 336 -7.67 12.98 -8.79
N ASN A 337 -7.17 12.98 -7.55
CA ASN A 337 -7.34 11.86 -6.64
C ASN A 337 -8.83 11.71 -6.25
N PRO A 338 -9.48 10.59 -6.62
CA PRO A 338 -10.89 10.34 -6.31
C PRO A 338 -11.12 9.98 -4.83
N GLY A 339 -10.04 9.77 -4.07
CA GLY A 339 -10.08 9.41 -2.66
C GLY A 339 -10.40 10.57 -1.72
N PHE A 340 -10.59 11.80 -2.20
CA PHE A 340 -11.02 12.91 -1.34
C PHE A 340 -12.54 12.98 -1.24
N GLU A 341 -13.07 13.09 -0.02
CA GLU A 341 -14.51 13.27 0.20
C GLU A 341 -15.01 14.62 -0.35
N VAL A 342 -14.14 15.64 -0.30
CA VAL A 342 -14.38 16.97 -0.86
C VAL A 342 -13.25 17.30 -1.82
N PRO A 343 -13.53 17.80 -3.05
CA PRO A 343 -12.49 18.17 -4.01
C PRO A 343 -11.39 19.02 -3.37
N GLN A 344 -10.13 18.63 -3.57
CA GLN A 344 -8.97 19.32 -3.02
C GLN A 344 -8.16 19.99 -4.13
N GLU A 345 -7.52 21.11 -3.80
CA GLU A 345 -6.45 21.62 -4.65
C GLU A 345 -5.27 20.64 -4.67
N LYS A 346 -4.56 20.59 -5.79
CA LYS A 346 -3.31 19.86 -5.92
C LYS A 346 -2.26 20.47 -5.00
N ARG A 347 -1.27 19.67 -4.60
CA ARG A 347 -0.19 20.09 -3.68
C ARG A 347 0.44 21.41 -4.13
N ARG A 348 0.69 22.29 -3.17
CA ARG A 348 1.43 23.53 -3.41
C ARG A 348 2.85 23.39 -2.88
N LEU A 349 3.82 23.90 -3.63
CA LEU A 349 5.19 23.98 -3.15
C LEU A 349 5.19 24.85 -1.89
N ARG A 350 5.80 24.35 -0.81
CA ARG A 350 6.04 25.17 0.38
C ARG A 350 7.12 26.19 -0.02
N GLY A 351 6.73 27.46 -0.11
CA GLY A 351 7.62 28.56 -0.48
C GLY A 351 8.72 28.85 0.53
#